data_AF-A0A934IQV2-F1
#
_entry.id   AF-A0A934IQV2-F1
#
_cell.length_a   1.000
_cell.length_b   1.000
_cell.length_c   1.000
_cell.angle_alpha   90.00
_cell.angle_beta   90.00
_cell.angle_gamma   90.00
#
_symmetry.space_group_name_H-M   'P 1'
#
loop_
_entity.id
_entity.type
_entity.pdbx_description
1 polymer ?
#
loop_
_entity_poly.entity_id
_entity_poly.type
_entity_poly.pdbx_seq_one_letter_code
_entity_poly.pdbx_strand_id
1 'polypeptide(L)'
;MKRVYAKELEKVELYLSRSSRRELYTEFQSTVTSELQRAFETPRLHDLVIEVFSRAEKDPRNPIKTDRKIALKLYKWNKSSTVNPPATPEQVHDIAGVTIVCNYPSDTDEICNYLKEEFSSSRFRIDRISFRDPLTNKGYRAFHIVAVGLGKFHKIPCEIQIKTLLAMSWGTKTHDLTYKPAAEIDRRLSLYMEKLTFVAQILDEQSEILKSLISDAWELDAARRHVASTELVMGIKRSSDQDAIDILSYVQNNKERLSVVSLSDDLTMELFQRFDLYVDAKGLSRDLCRVAAVYALLRPSGDRTDWAIELIDDWIDSIHSSDERNNSIVFRSLVCMALSEYEEALSTGREVLKIAAESPSASSVKAKANLAYFLSEAYFHRAFDESSGGGEIITEATEECAQEALDIIHDLIANSGGTDWNSQVEDTIGAVLISCSQEESGVRDGLDRCRRALNQVSNGEGLSLAKAFYSLHEKRAFRRLLKFG
;
A
#
# COMPACT_ATOMS: atom_id res chain seq x y z
N MET A 1 12.63 23.22 -51.74
CA MET A 1 11.38 23.44 -50.98
C MET A 1 11.66 24.53 -49.93
N LYS A 2 11.26 25.79 -50.17
CA LYS A 2 11.36 26.85 -49.15
C LYS A 2 10.58 26.36 -47.93
N ARG A 3 11.25 26.16 -46.78
CA ARG A 3 10.58 25.68 -45.56
C ARG A 3 9.45 26.63 -45.25
N VAL A 4 8.22 26.11 -45.15
CA VAL A 4 6.98 26.89 -44.98
C VAL A 4 7.03 27.81 -43.73
N TYR A 5 7.93 27.53 -42.79
CA TYR A 5 8.19 28.25 -41.54
C TYR A 5 9.54 28.99 -41.50
N ALA A 6 10.14 29.32 -42.65
CA ALA A 6 11.48 29.94 -42.71
C ALA A 6 11.55 31.29 -41.98
N LYS A 7 10.49 32.10 -42.06
CA LYS A 7 10.40 33.39 -41.34
C LYS A 7 10.35 33.19 -39.82
N GLU A 8 9.60 32.21 -39.36
CA GLU A 8 9.53 31.85 -37.94
C GLU A 8 10.86 31.28 -37.43
N LEU A 9 11.59 30.55 -38.28
CA LEU A 9 12.88 29.99 -37.92
C LEU A 9 13.93 31.08 -37.68
N GLU A 10 14.04 32.05 -38.58
CA GLU A 10 14.94 33.20 -38.43
C GLU A 10 14.63 34.00 -37.15
N LYS A 11 13.33 34.21 -36.85
CA LYS A 11 12.90 34.86 -35.60
C LYS A 11 13.34 34.09 -34.35
N VAL A 12 13.25 32.75 -34.37
CA VAL A 12 13.67 31.91 -33.25
C VAL A 12 15.18 31.92 -33.07
N GLU A 13 15.94 31.81 -34.16
CA GLU A 13 17.41 31.86 -34.15
C GLU A 13 17.91 33.21 -33.61
N LEU A 14 17.32 34.32 -34.07
CA LEU A 14 17.61 35.65 -33.55
C LEU A 14 17.24 35.81 -32.07
N TYR A 15 16.09 35.26 -31.66
CA TYR A 15 15.65 35.31 -30.27
C TYR A 15 16.60 34.55 -29.34
N LEU A 16 16.95 33.32 -29.70
CA LEU A 16 17.76 32.44 -28.85
C LEU A 16 19.25 32.84 -28.83
N SER A 17 19.76 33.47 -29.91
CA SER A 17 21.14 33.99 -29.95
C SER A 17 21.33 35.30 -29.18
N ARG A 18 20.27 36.08 -28.97
CA ARG A 18 20.35 37.33 -28.20
C ARG A 18 20.59 37.05 -26.72
N SER A 19 21.50 37.81 -26.12
CA SER A 19 21.74 37.85 -24.68
C SER A 19 21.91 36.47 -24.05
N SER A 20 22.56 35.53 -24.75
CA SER A 20 22.81 34.18 -24.23
C SER A 20 21.54 33.44 -23.79
N ARG A 21 20.38 33.71 -24.42
CA ARG A 21 19.10 33.12 -24.00
C ARG A 21 19.10 31.59 -24.00
N ARG A 22 19.83 30.93 -24.90
CA ARG A 22 19.98 29.46 -24.85
C ARG A 22 20.60 28.99 -23.54
N GLU A 23 21.69 29.62 -23.12
CA GLU A 23 22.33 29.32 -21.85
C GLU A 23 21.36 29.60 -20.70
N LEU A 24 20.62 30.71 -20.72
CA LEU A 24 19.61 31.02 -19.69
C LEU A 24 18.49 29.99 -19.60
N TYR A 25 17.92 29.53 -20.73
CA TYR A 25 16.91 28.46 -20.72
C TYR A 25 17.49 27.14 -20.18
N THR A 26 18.73 26.82 -20.54
CA THR A 26 19.40 25.59 -20.10
C THR A 26 19.68 25.66 -18.60
N GLU A 27 20.24 26.75 -18.10
CA GLU A 27 20.53 26.96 -16.69
C GLU A 27 19.25 27.03 -15.85
N PHE A 28 18.20 27.66 -16.38
CA PHE A 28 16.90 27.69 -15.71
C PHE A 28 16.29 26.30 -15.60
N GLN A 29 16.32 25.52 -16.68
CA GLN A 29 15.85 24.13 -16.68
C GLN A 29 16.58 23.29 -15.64
N SER A 30 17.92 23.37 -15.59
CA SER A 30 18.72 22.68 -14.57
C SER A 30 18.37 23.13 -13.15
N THR A 31 18.13 24.43 -12.95
CA THR A 31 17.70 24.97 -11.64
C THR A 31 16.36 24.38 -11.21
N VAL A 32 15.38 24.34 -12.12
CA VAL A 32 14.05 23.75 -11.86
C VAL A 32 14.20 22.26 -11.52
N THR A 33 14.98 21.51 -12.30
CA THR A 33 15.24 20.09 -12.04
C THR A 33 15.83 19.85 -10.65
N SER A 34 16.90 20.57 -10.28
CA SER A 34 17.56 20.35 -8.99
C SER A 34 16.70 20.76 -7.79
N GLU A 35 15.87 21.79 -7.90
CA GLU A 35 14.95 22.16 -6.82
C GLU A 35 13.81 21.15 -6.65
N LEU A 36 13.32 20.56 -7.75
CA LEU A 36 12.34 19.49 -7.71
C LEU A 36 12.94 18.20 -7.13
N GLN A 37 14.13 17.78 -7.58
CA GLN A 37 14.83 16.61 -7.05
C GLN A 37 15.00 16.73 -5.52
N ARG A 38 15.49 17.89 -5.03
CA ARG A 38 15.63 18.13 -3.60
C ARG A 38 14.30 18.08 -2.84
N ALA A 39 13.22 18.59 -3.42
CA ALA A 39 11.91 18.57 -2.78
C ALA A 39 11.39 17.12 -2.59
N PHE A 40 11.66 16.26 -3.56
CA PHE A 40 11.21 14.86 -3.56
C PHE A 40 12.13 13.89 -2.80
N GLU A 41 13.28 14.35 -2.27
CA GLU A 41 14.12 13.55 -1.35
C GLU A 41 13.53 13.43 0.07
N THR A 42 12.40 14.09 0.35
CA THR A 42 11.75 14.03 1.67
C THR A 42 11.01 12.71 1.87
N PRO A 43 10.97 12.13 3.10
CA PRO A 43 10.32 10.84 3.35
C PRO A 43 8.88 10.75 2.86
N ARG A 44 8.12 11.86 2.96
CA ARG A 44 6.73 11.92 2.51
C ARG A 44 6.57 11.78 0.99
N LEU A 45 7.53 12.24 0.20
CA LEU A 45 7.37 12.37 -1.25
C LEU A 45 8.28 11.43 -2.05
N HIS A 46 9.28 10.81 -1.42
CA HIS A 46 10.28 9.99 -2.11
C HIS A 46 9.65 8.76 -2.80
N ASP A 47 8.62 8.17 -2.19
CA ASP A 47 7.91 7.02 -2.76
C ASP A 47 6.98 7.38 -3.93
N LEU A 48 6.64 8.67 -4.09
CA LEU A 48 5.75 9.13 -5.15
C LEU A 48 6.48 9.31 -6.48
N VAL A 49 7.79 9.55 -6.46
CA VAL A 49 8.57 9.96 -7.64
C VAL A 49 9.64 8.91 -7.96
N ILE A 50 9.54 8.34 -9.16
CA ILE A 50 10.55 7.44 -9.71
C ILE A 50 11.77 8.25 -10.17
N GLU A 51 11.52 9.32 -10.92
CA GLU A 51 12.58 10.11 -11.53
C GLU A 51 12.13 11.53 -11.85
N VAL A 52 13.05 12.49 -11.74
CA VAL A 52 12.91 13.84 -12.30
C VAL A 52 14.07 14.11 -13.23
N PHE A 53 13.77 14.38 -14.50
CA PHE A 53 14.78 14.67 -15.51
C PHE A 53 14.36 15.80 -16.45
N SER A 54 15.35 16.50 -16.97
CA SER A 54 15.24 17.59 -17.93
C SER A 54 15.39 17.12 -19.37
N ARG A 55 15.07 18.00 -20.33
CA ARG A 55 15.40 17.76 -21.74
C ARG A 55 16.91 17.57 -21.96
N ALA A 56 17.74 18.28 -21.19
CA ALA A 56 19.20 18.21 -21.32
C ALA A 56 19.76 16.86 -20.88
N GLU A 57 19.20 16.26 -19.84
CA GLU A 57 19.57 14.90 -19.42
C GLU A 57 19.07 13.85 -20.44
N LYS A 58 17.86 14.03 -20.97
CA LYS A 58 17.27 13.09 -21.95
C LYS A 58 17.93 13.13 -23.34
N ASP A 59 18.25 14.31 -23.87
CA ASP A 59 18.95 14.48 -25.16
C ASP A 59 20.00 15.60 -25.05
N PRO A 60 21.22 15.28 -24.60
CA PRO A 60 22.29 16.27 -24.41
C PRO A 60 22.65 17.05 -25.67
N ARG A 61 22.37 16.51 -26.85
CA ARG A 61 22.60 17.18 -28.15
C ARG A 61 21.62 18.33 -28.39
N ASN A 62 20.44 18.28 -27.78
CA ASN A 62 19.39 19.29 -27.89
C ASN A 62 18.85 19.61 -26.48
N PRO A 63 19.62 20.34 -25.66
CA PRO A 63 19.31 20.52 -24.23
C PRO A 63 18.03 21.33 -23.97
N ILE A 64 17.60 22.08 -24.98
CA ILE A 64 16.31 22.76 -25.06
C ILE A 64 15.60 22.35 -26.35
N LYS A 65 14.32 22.70 -26.47
CA LYS A 65 13.56 22.45 -27.69
C LYS A 65 14.27 23.02 -28.92
N THR A 66 14.47 22.17 -29.93
CA THR A 66 15.14 22.57 -31.19
C THR A 66 14.43 23.73 -31.88
N ASP A 67 15.20 24.65 -32.48
CA ASP A 67 14.71 25.84 -33.18
C ASP A 67 13.63 25.51 -34.20
N ARG A 68 13.83 24.43 -34.98
CA ARG A 68 12.87 23.93 -35.96
C ARG A 68 11.50 23.60 -35.35
N LYS A 69 11.48 22.96 -34.18
CA LYS A 69 10.22 22.59 -33.47
C LYS A 69 9.55 23.84 -32.89
N ILE A 70 10.31 24.83 -32.41
CA ILE A 70 9.77 26.11 -31.94
C ILE A 70 9.16 26.87 -33.13
N ALA A 71 9.90 27.02 -34.22
CA ALA A 71 9.45 27.71 -35.44
C ALA A 71 8.18 27.07 -36.03
N LEU A 72 8.11 25.73 -36.08
CA LEU A 72 6.93 25.02 -36.54
C LEU A 72 5.71 25.27 -35.65
N LYS A 73 5.91 25.37 -34.32
CA LYS A 73 4.84 25.68 -33.35
C LYS A 73 4.31 27.10 -33.56
N LEU A 74 5.21 28.08 -33.70
CA LEU A 74 4.86 29.48 -34.02
C LEU A 74 4.12 29.59 -35.35
N TYR A 75 4.60 28.89 -36.38
CA TYR A 75 3.95 28.88 -37.70
C TYR A 75 2.51 28.35 -37.61
N LYS A 76 2.30 27.25 -36.88
CA LYS A 76 0.97 26.68 -36.66
C LYS A 76 0.06 27.67 -35.92
N TRP A 77 0.54 28.29 -34.84
CA TRP A 77 -0.21 29.31 -34.10
C TRP A 77 -0.60 30.49 -34.97
N ASN A 78 0.35 31.07 -35.71
CA ASN A 78 0.09 32.22 -36.58
C ASN A 78 -0.84 31.88 -37.76
N LYS A 79 -0.95 30.60 -38.13
CA LYS A 79 -1.89 30.14 -39.17
C LYS A 79 -3.29 29.86 -38.61
N SER A 80 -3.39 29.32 -37.40
CA SER A 80 -4.67 28.97 -36.76
C SER A 80 -5.37 30.15 -36.09
N SER A 81 -4.63 31.23 -35.82
CA SER A 81 -5.09 32.33 -34.98
C SER A 81 -5.23 33.63 -35.78
N THR A 82 -6.31 34.38 -35.55
CA THR A 82 -6.47 35.80 -35.94
C THR A 82 -5.64 36.74 -35.06
N VAL A 83 -4.63 36.22 -34.36
CA VAL A 83 -3.89 36.90 -33.31
C VAL A 83 -2.98 37.97 -33.93
N ASN A 84 -3.26 39.21 -33.56
CA ASN A 84 -2.50 40.39 -33.95
C ASN A 84 -2.06 41.12 -32.67
N PRO A 85 -0.76 41.27 -32.39
CA PRO A 85 0.39 40.91 -33.23
C PRO A 85 0.67 39.39 -33.29
N PRO A 86 1.44 38.91 -34.30
CA PRO A 86 1.83 37.50 -34.41
C PRO A 86 2.57 36.96 -33.19
N ALA A 87 2.42 35.65 -32.93
CA ALA A 87 3.04 34.99 -31.80
C ALA A 87 4.58 35.07 -31.84
N THR A 88 5.19 35.23 -30.67
CA THR A 88 6.64 35.38 -30.49
C THR A 88 7.24 34.17 -29.77
N PRO A 89 8.55 33.90 -29.93
CA PRO A 89 9.21 32.80 -29.23
C PRO A 89 9.07 32.84 -27.70
N GLU A 90 8.96 34.03 -27.10
CA GLU A 90 8.77 34.21 -25.64
C GLU A 90 7.49 33.55 -25.10
N GLN A 91 6.48 33.40 -25.95
CA GLN A 91 5.20 32.76 -25.61
C GLN A 91 5.26 31.23 -25.68
N VAL A 92 6.39 30.65 -26.09
CA VAL A 92 6.56 29.20 -26.17
C VAL A 92 7.08 28.69 -24.83
N HIS A 93 6.16 28.22 -23.98
CA HIS A 93 6.48 27.86 -22.59
C HIS A 93 7.30 26.56 -22.46
N ASP A 94 7.33 25.72 -23.51
CA ASP A 94 8.00 24.41 -23.52
C ASP A 94 9.35 24.41 -24.24
N ILE A 95 10.04 25.58 -24.28
CA ILE A 95 11.43 25.68 -24.76
C ILE A 95 12.36 24.92 -23.80
N ALA A 96 12.31 25.26 -22.51
CA ALA A 96 12.82 24.43 -21.42
C ALA A 96 11.73 23.47 -20.95
N GLY A 97 12.11 22.26 -20.53
CA GLY A 97 11.17 21.31 -19.97
C GLY A 97 11.79 20.31 -19.00
N VAL A 98 11.03 20.00 -17.97
CA VAL A 98 11.32 19.01 -16.93
C VAL A 98 10.18 18.00 -16.89
N THR A 99 10.49 16.73 -16.66
CA THR A 99 9.52 15.64 -16.51
C THR A 99 9.71 15.00 -15.14
N ILE A 100 8.60 14.84 -14.42
CA ILE A 100 8.49 14.05 -13.19
C ILE A 100 7.74 12.77 -13.57
N VAL A 101 8.34 11.63 -13.24
CA VAL A 101 7.76 10.30 -13.47
C VAL A 101 7.36 9.68 -12.13
N CYS A 102 6.13 9.20 -12.03
CA CYS A 102 5.59 8.49 -10.87
C CYS A 102 5.05 7.11 -11.27
N ASN A 103 4.71 6.30 -10.26
CA ASN A 103 4.19 4.96 -10.48
C ASN A 103 2.72 5.00 -10.89
N TYR A 104 1.89 5.71 -10.12
CA TYR A 104 0.45 5.61 -10.23
C TYR A 104 -0.21 6.92 -10.71
N PRO A 105 -1.39 6.81 -11.33
CA PRO A 105 -2.21 7.96 -11.66
C PRO A 105 -2.51 8.88 -10.47
N SER A 106 -2.86 8.34 -9.30
CA SER A 106 -3.12 9.13 -8.08
C SER A 106 -1.90 9.94 -7.63
N ASP A 107 -0.69 9.38 -7.78
CA ASP A 107 0.55 10.09 -7.46
C ASP A 107 0.72 11.34 -8.34
N THR A 108 0.24 11.32 -9.60
CA THR A 108 0.28 12.51 -10.46
C THR A 108 -0.53 13.67 -9.89
N ASP A 109 -1.67 13.36 -9.27
CA ASP A 109 -2.56 14.33 -8.63
C ASP A 109 -1.93 14.84 -7.34
N GLU A 110 -1.36 13.96 -6.51
CA GLU A 110 -0.67 14.34 -5.27
C GLU A 110 0.54 15.24 -5.52
N ILE A 111 1.41 14.89 -6.48
CA ILE A 111 2.55 15.71 -6.88
C ILE A 111 2.07 17.07 -7.40
N CYS A 112 0.99 17.10 -8.19
CA CYS A 112 0.43 18.35 -8.70
C CYS A 112 -0.08 19.25 -7.56
N ASN A 113 -0.76 18.67 -6.57
CA ASN A 113 -1.25 19.41 -5.41
C ASN A 113 -0.10 19.94 -4.55
N TYR A 114 0.92 19.12 -4.28
CA TYR A 114 2.14 19.55 -3.60
C TYR A 114 2.80 20.73 -4.31
N LEU A 115 3.00 20.64 -5.63
CA LEU A 115 3.62 21.73 -6.41
C LEU A 115 2.80 23.03 -6.42
N LYS A 116 1.49 22.92 -6.23
CA LYS A 116 0.56 24.06 -6.23
C LYS A 116 0.44 24.71 -4.86
N GLU A 117 0.42 23.92 -3.79
CA GLU A 117 0.00 24.36 -2.45
C GLU A 117 1.16 24.48 -1.47
N GLU A 118 2.16 23.61 -1.58
CA GLU A 118 3.24 23.47 -0.60
C GLU A 118 4.62 23.87 -1.16
N PHE A 119 4.86 23.63 -2.44
CA PHE A 119 6.16 23.93 -3.06
C PHE A 119 6.40 25.43 -3.20
N SER A 120 7.55 25.88 -2.72
CA SER A 120 8.00 27.26 -2.85
C SER A 120 9.47 27.32 -3.26
N SER A 121 9.78 28.25 -4.16
CA SER A 121 11.12 28.47 -4.67
C SER A 121 11.44 29.97 -4.69
N SER A 122 12.68 30.32 -4.39
CA SER A 122 13.21 31.68 -4.59
C SER A 122 13.58 31.98 -6.05
N ARG A 123 13.61 30.94 -6.89
CA ARG A 123 14.12 30.99 -8.28
C ARG A 123 13.00 30.99 -9.32
N PHE A 124 11.85 30.42 -9.01
CA PHE A 124 10.69 30.43 -9.89
C PHE A 124 9.38 30.39 -9.12
N ARG A 125 8.29 30.67 -9.82
CA ARG A 125 6.93 30.44 -9.33
C ARG A 125 6.14 29.62 -10.32
N ILE A 126 5.15 28.89 -9.83
CA ILE A 126 4.15 28.24 -10.67
C ILE A 126 3.19 29.32 -11.20
N ASP A 127 3.03 29.38 -12.52
CA ASP A 127 2.22 30.39 -13.22
C ASP A 127 0.90 29.80 -13.73
N ARG A 128 0.94 28.59 -14.28
CA ARG A 128 -0.24 27.92 -14.82
C ARG A 128 -0.15 26.41 -14.67
N ILE A 129 -1.25 25.79 -14.29
CA ILE A 129 -1.42 24.33 -14.29
C ILE A 129 -2.52 24.00 -15.29
N SER A 130 -2.30 22.97 -16.10
CA SER A 130 -3.31 22.44 -17.01
C SER A 130 -3.22 20.92 -17.04
N PHE A 131 -4.37 20.26 -17.01
CA PHE A 131 -4.45 18.82 -17.18
C PHE A 131 -4.76 18.51 -18.64
N ARG A 132 -3.99 17.61 -19.25
CA ARG A 132 -4.36 17.05 -20.55
C ARG A 132 -5.15 15.79 -20.32
N ASP A 133 -6.44 15.91 -20.56
CA ASP A 133 -7.37 14.79 -20.45
C ASP A 133 -7.13 13.80 -21.61
N PRO A 134 -6.91 12.53 -21.31
CA PRO A 134 -6.76 11.51 -22.34
C PRO A 134 -7.93 11.43 -23.33
N LEU A 135 -9.18 11.66 -22.91
CA LEU A 135 -10.37 11.63 -23.76
C LEU A 135 -10.31 12.68 -24.89
N THR A 136 -9.67 13.81 -24.63
CA THR A 136 -9.55 14.91 -25.62
C THR A 136 -8.18 14.96 -26.30
N ASN A 137 -7.19 14.18 -25.80
CA ASN A 137 -5.80 14.22 -26.25
C ASN A 137 -5.28 12.87 -26.75
N LYS A 138 -6.14 12.03 -27.36
CA LYS A 138 -5.77 10.73 -27.95
C LYS A 138 -5.11 9.79 -26.93
N GLY A 139 -5.64 9.78 -25.71
CA GLY A 139 -5.22 8.96 -24.58
C GLY A 139 -3.99 9.49 -23.82
N TYR A 140 -3.50 10.69 -24.14
CA TYR A 140 -2.36 11.28 -23.43
C TYR A 140 -2.81 11.93 -22.11
N ARG A 141 -2.47 11.30 -20.96
CA ARG A 141 -2.67 11.81 -19.61
C ARG A 141 -1.38 12.45 -19.09
N ALA A 142 -1.42 13.75 -18.79
CA ALA A 142 -0.32 14.43 -18.10
C ALA A 142 -0.77 15.77 -17.51
N PHE A 143 -0.24 16.12 -16.34
CA PHE A 143 -0.24 17.51 -15.90
C PHE A 143 0.86 18.28 -16.62
N HIS A 144 0.51 19.48 -17.07
CA HIS A 144 1.40 20.46 -17.69
C HIS A 144 1.41 21.71 -16.83
N ILE A 145 2.53 21.95 -16.17
CA ILE A 145 2.75 23.05 -15.26
C ILE A 145 3.76 24.02 -15.89
N VAL A 146 3.43 25.30 -15.92
CA VAL A 146 4.32 26.36 -16.40
C VAL A 146 4.95 27.00 -15.17
N ALA A 147 6.25 26.84 -15.02
CA ALA A 147 7.07 27.59 -14.08
C ALA A 147 7.67 28.81 -14.78
N VAL A 148 7.66 29.97 -14.12
CA VAL A 148 8.27 31.21 -14.64
C VAL A 148 9.38 31.66 -13.71
N GLY A 149 10.56 31.87 -14.29
CA GLY A 149 11.77 32.26 -13.57
C GLY A 149 11.71 33.66 -12.95
N LEU A 150 12.38 33.79 -11.81
CA LEU A 150 12.54 35.00 -11.01
C LEU A 150 14.03 35.43 -11.01
N GLY A 151 14.31 36.67 -10.60
CA GLY A 151 15.67 37.19 -10.53
C GLY A 151 16.40 37.11 -11.88
N LYS A 152 17.54 36.40 -11.92
CA LYS A 152 18.33 36.23 -13.16
C LYS A 152 17.58 35.51 -14.30
N PHE A 153 16.55 34.71 -13.97
CA PHE A 153 15.73 33.98 -14.92
C PHE A 153 14.42 34.70 -15.27
N HIS A 154 14.34 36.02 -15.02
CA HIS A 154 13.11 36.78 -15.14
C HIS A 154 12.38 36.53 -16.47
N LYS A 155 11.12 36.05 -16.38
CA LYS A 155 10.22 35.75 -17.51
C LYS A 155 10.68 34.60 -18.42
N ILE A 156 11.66 33.79 -18.02
CA ILE A 156 11.99 32.55 -18.73
C ILE A 156 10.99 31.47 -18.28
N PRO A 157 10.19 30.89 -19.19
CA PRO A 157 9.28 29.81 -18.85
C PRO A 157 9.97 28.44 -18.95
N CYS A 158 9.54 27.51 -18.09
CA CYS A 158 9.85 26.09 -18.15
C CYS A 158 8.58 25.28 -17.99
N GLU A 159 8.34 24.29 -18.86
CA GLU A 159 7.22 23.36 -18.73
C GLU A 159 7.63 22.15 -17.89
N ILE A 160 7.00 21.96 -16.73
CA ILE A 160 7.10 20.75 -15.91
C ILE A 160 5.94 19.83 -16.32
N GLN A 161 6.25 18.57 -16.65
CA GLN A 161 5.26 17.55 -16.96
C GLN A 161 5.25 16.48 -15.89
N ILE A 162 4.07 16.09 -15.39
CA ILE A 162 3.93 14.97 -14.45
C ILE A 162 3.23 13.82 -15.17
N LYS A 163 3.83 12.63 -15.14
CA LYS A 163 3.38 11.44 -15.89
C LYS A 163 3.60 10.16 -15.10
N THR A 164 2.73 9.17 -15.33
CA THR A 164 3.03 7.79 -14.96
C THR A 164 4.18 7.23 -15.81
N LEU A 165 4.84 6.19 -15.31
CA LEU A 165 5.87 5.45 -16.05
C LEU A 165 5.34 4.94 -17.41
N LEU A 166 4.10 4.44 -17.45
CA LEU A 166 3.46 3.96 -18.67
C LEU A 166 3.19 5.09 -19.66
N ALA A 167 2.66 6.24 -19.20
CA ALA A 167 2.43 7.40 -20.04
C ALA A 167 3.75 7.99 -20.57
N MET A 168 4.82 7.99 -19.77
CA MET A 168 6.16 8.43 -20.19
C MET A 168 6.74 7.50 -21.27
N SER A 169 6.64 6.19 -21.04
CA SER A 169 7.12 5.15 -21.96
C SER A 169 6.39 5.21 -23.31
N TRP A 170 5.05 5.32 -23.27
CA TRP A 170 4.25 5.46 -24.47
C TRP A 170 4.52 6.77 -25.22
N GLY A 171 4.69 7.88 -24.49
CA GLY A 171 5.09 9.17 -25.05
C GLY A 171 6.45 9.13 -25.76
N THR A 172 7.40 8.35 -25.25
CA THR A 172 8.72 8.17 -25.88
C THR A 172 8.59 7.33 -27.16
N LYS A 173 7.90 6.18 -27.11
CA LYS A 173 7.70 5.32 -28.30
C LYS A 173 6.96 6.03 -29.43
N THR A 174 5.90 6.76 -29.11
CA THR A 174 5.13 7.52 -30.11
C THR A 174 5.95 8.65 -30.72
N HIS A 175 6.79 9.32 -29.93
CA HIS A 175 7.69 10.35 -30.44
C HIS A 175 8.68 9.80 -31.48
N ASP A 176 9.26 8.63 -31.21
CA ASP A 176 10.17 7.94 -32.13
C ASP A 176 9.46 7.51 -33.42
N LEU A 177 8.26 6.94 -33.31
CA LEU A 177 7.49 6.44 -34.45
C LEU A 177 6.95 7.56 -35.35
N THR A 178 6.67 8.74 -34.80
CA THR A 178 6.07 9.89 -35.53
C THR A 178 7.09 10.92 -36.02
N TYR A 179 8.39 10.71 -35.77
CA TYR A 179 9.44 11.68 -36.09
C TYR A 179 9.72 11.84 -37.61
N LYS A 180 9.28 10.91 -38.47
CA LYS A 180 9.48 11.02 -39.93
C LYS A 180 8.46 11.97 -40.58
N PRO A 181 8.88 12.83 -41.53
CA PRO A 181 8.10 13.98 -41.96
C PRO A 181 6.88 13.57 -42.80
N ALA A 182 5.69 13.89 -42.30
CA ALA A 182 4.53 14.45 -43.01
C ALA A 182 4.18 13.90 -44.42
N ALA A 183 4.39 12.61 -44.68
CA ALA A 183 3.35 11.86 -45.37
C ALA A 183 2.29 11.58 -44.29
N GLU A 184 1.01 11.80 -44.61
CA GLU A 184 -0.11 11.56 -43.72
C GLU A 184 0.15 10.31 -42.87
N ILE A 185 0.12 10.45 -41.54
CA ILE A 185 0.12 9.28 -40.66
C ILE A 185 -1.06 8.44 -41.15
N ASP A 186 -0.76 7.26 -41.72
CA ASP A 186 -1.79 6.37 -42.24
C ASP A 186 -2.90 6.24 -41.19
N ARG A 187 -4.15 6.34 -41.61
CA ARG A 187 -5.31 6.20 -40.74
C ARG A 187 -5.20 4.92 -39.91
N ARG A 188 -4.62 3.85 -40.48
CA ARG A 188 -4.33 2.61 -39.75
C ARG A 188 -3.35 2.83 -38.61
N LEU A 189 -2.23 3.52 -38.84
CA LEU A 189 -1.23 3.81 -37.81
C LEU A 189 -1.80 4.67 -36.69
N SER A 190 -2.60 5.69 -37.03
CA SER A 190 -3.30 6.52 -36.03
C SER A 190 -4.24 5.68 -35.16
N LEU A 191 -5.00 4.76 -35.76
CA LEU A 191 -5.91 3.87 -35.04
C LEU A 191 -5.16 2.90 -34.10
N TYR A 192 -4.04 2.33 -34.55
CA TYR A 192 -3.24 1.45 -33.69
C TYR A 192 -2.58 2.21 -32.54
N MET A 193 -2.11 3.44 -32.78
CA MET A 193 -1.60 4.29 -31.70
C MET A 193 -2.69 4.60 -30.68
N GLU A 194 -3.89 4.96 -31.11
CA GLU A 194 -5.03 5.21 -30.22
C GLU A 194 -5.37 3.97 -29.37
N LYS A 195 -5.44 2.78 -29.99
CA LYS A 195 -5.67 1.52 -29.27
C LYS A 195 -4.61 1.23 -28.22
N LEU A 196 -3.33 1.40 -28.56
CA LEU A 196 -2.24 1.16 -27.61
C LEU A 196 -2.23 2.18 -26.48
N THR A 197 -2.63 3.43 -26.75
CA THR A 197 -2.82 4.40 -25.67
C THR A 197 -3.91 3.93 -24.70
N PHE A 198 -5.05 3.46 -25.20
CA PHE A 198 -6.14 2.95 -24.37
C PHE A 198 -5.71 1.75 -23.52
N VAL A 199 -4.94 0.82 -24.08
CA VAL A 199 -4.37 -0.31 -23.33
C VAL A 199 -3.45 0.18 -22.19
N ALA A 200 -2.58 1.15 -22.46
CA ALA A 200 -1.70 1.71 -21.43
C ALA A 200 -2.49 2.39 -20.30
N GLN A 201 -3.58 3.09 -20.63
CA GLN A 201 -4.46 3.71 -19.64
C GLN A 201 -5.19 2.69 -18.79
N ILE A 202 -5.77 1.64 -19.40
CA ILE A 202 -6.39 0.55 -18.65
C ILE A 202 -5.38 -0.06 -17.69
N LEU A 203 -4.15 -0.30 -18.14
CA LEU A 203 -3.12 -0.85 -17.27
C LEU A 203 -2.83 0.07 -16.08
N ASP A 204 -2.65 1.39 -16.30
CA ASP A 204 -2.52 2.38 -15.22
C ASP A 204 -3.70 2.33 -14.23
N GLU A 205 -4.94 2.25 -14.72
CA GLU A 205 -6.16 2.18 -13.89
C GLU A 205 -6.26 0.88 -13.10
N GLN A 206 -5.96 -0.27 -13.72
CA GLN A 206 -5.94 -1.57 -13.03
C GLN A 206 -4.82 -1.62 -11.97
N SER A 207 -3.67 -0.99 -12.25
CA SER A 207 -2.56 -0.87 -11.31
C SER A 207 -2.95 -0.08 -10.07
N GLU A 208 -3.72 0.99 -10.24
CA GLU A 208 -4.25 1.81 -9.14
C GLU A 208 -5.21 1.00 -8.25
N ILE A 209 -6.11 0.23 -8.87
CA ILE A 209 -7.02 -0.66 -8.16
C ILE A 209 -6.22 -1.69 -7.36
N LEU A 210 -5.19 -2.30 -7.95
CA LEU A 210 -4.35 -3.27 -7.27
C LEU A 210 -3.59 -2.65 -6.08
N LYS A 211 -3.01 -1.45 -6.25
CA LYS A 211 -2.38 -0.68 -5.16
C LYS A 211 -3.36 -0.48 -4.00
N SER A 212 -4.59 -0.06 -4.31
CA SER A 212 -5.64 0.14 -3.31
C SER A 212 -5.98 -1.17 -2.59
N LEU A 213 -6.16 -2.27 -3.32
CA LEU A 213 -6.49 -3.58 -2.74
C LEU A 213 -5.39 -4.10 -1.81
N ILE A 214 -4.12 -3.93 -2.18
CA ILE A 214 -2.97 -4.33 -1.36
C ILE A 214 -2.90 -3.47 -0.09
N SER A 215 -2.98 -2.15 -0.24
CA SER A 215 -2.98 -1.22 0.91
C SER A 215 -4.12 -1.55 1.87
N ASP A 216 -5.31 -1.79 1.33
CA ASP A 216 -6.48 -2.19 2.08
C ASP A 216 -6.26 -3.51 2.86
N ALA A 217 -5.62 -4.50 2.23
CA ALA A 217 -5.29 -5.77 2.88
C ALA A 217 -4.29 -5.58 4.02
N TRP A 218 -3.23 -4.79 3.81
CA TRP A 218 -2.24 -4.46 4.84
C TRP A 218 -2.83 -3.69 6.02
N GLU A 219 -3.75 -2.74 5.77
CA GLU A 219 -4.45 -2.03 6.84
C GLU A 219 -5.30 -2.96 7.71
N LEU A 220 -5.98 -3.92 7.08
CA LEU A 220 -6.77 -4.92 7.82
C LEU A 220 -5.87 -5.88 8.59
N ASP A 221 -4.75 -6.31 8.00
CA ASP A 221 -3.78 -7.16 8.71
C ASP A 221 -3.17 -6.44 9.92
N ALA A 222 -2.75 -5.19 9.74
CA ALA A 222 -2.22 -4.38 10.83
C ALA A 222 -3.26 -4.18 11.95
N ALA A 223 -4.53 -3.96 11.60
CA ALA A 223 -5.61 -3.88 12.56
C ALA A 223 -5.82 -5.22 13.29
N ARG A 224 -5.83 -6.35 12.59
CA ARG A 224 -5.93 -7.70 13.17
C ARG A 224 -4.79 -7.99 14.13
N ARG A 225 -3.54 -7.78 13.72
CA ARG A 225 -2.33 -7.92 14.56
C ARG A 225 -2.41 -7.04 15.80
N HIS A 226 -2.91 -5.81 15.67
CA HIS A 226 -3.08 -4.91 16.81
C HIS A 226 -4.11 -5.45 17.81
N VAL A 227 -5.24 -5.98 17.33
CA VAL A 227 -6.26 -6.61 18.17
C VAL A 227 -5.68 -7.84 18.89
N ALA A 228 -4.96 -8.71 18.17
CA ALA A 228 -4.31 -9.88 18.75
C ALA A 228 -3.25 -9.51 19.80
N SER A 229 -2.41 -8.51 19.52
CA SER A 229 -1.45 -7.96 20.48
C SER A 229 -2.14 -7.44 21.75
N THR A 230 -3.27 -6.74 21.60
CA THR A 230 -4.07 -6.24 22.72
C THR A 230 -4.62 -7.37 23.59
N GLU A 231 -5.12 -8.44 22.97
CA GLU A 231 -5.57 -9.63 23.70
C GLU A 231 -4.45 -10.29 24.49
N LEU A 232 -3.26 -10.45 23.88
CA LEU A 232 -2.10 -11.04 24.55
C LEU A 232 -1.64 -10.18 25.74
N VAL A 233 -1.56 -8.86 25.56
CA VAL A 233 -1.22 -7.91 26.64
C VAL A 233 -2.18 -8.03 27.82
N MET A 234 -3.49 -8.08 27.56
CA MET A 234 -4.49 -8.22 28.62
C MET A 234 -4.37 -9.57 29.34
N GLY A 235 -4.01 -10.64 28.63
CA GLY A 235 -3.75 -11.95 29.21
C GLY A 235 -2.64 -11.90 30.27
N ILE A 236 -1.54 -11.19 30.00
CA ILE A 236 -0.42 -11.01 30.95
C ILE A 236 -0.83 -10.13 32.12
N LYS A 237 -1.53 -9.01 31.87
CA LYS A 237 -1.96 -8.08 32.93
C LYS A 237 -2.90 -8.69 33.97
N ARG A 238 -3.59 -9.78 33.62
CA ARG A 238 -4.45 -10.55 34.54
C ARG A 238 -3.69 -11.67 35.26
N SER A 239 -2.43 -11.92 34.89
CA SER A 239 -1.58 -12.88 35.56
C SER A 239 -1.10 -12.37 36.91
N SER A 240 -0.72 -13.29 37.79
CA SER A 240 0.01 -13.02 39.03
C SER A 240 1.53 -13.00 38.84
N ASP A 241 2.04 -13.26 37.63
CA ASP A 241 3.46 -13.32 37.34
C ASP A 241 4.09 -11.94 37.14
N GLN A 242 4.57 -11.35 38.23
CA GLN A 242 5.12 -10.00 38.23
C GLN A 242 6.34 -9.84 37.33
N ASP A 243 7.19 -10.87 37.23
CA ASP A 243 8.41 -10.77 36.41
C ASP A 243 8.05 -10.72 34.91
N ALA A 244 7.07 -11.51 34.46
CA ALA A 244 6.56 -11.41 33.09
C ALA A 244 5.87 -10.06 32.82
N ILE A 245 5.12 -9.53 33.79
CA ILE A 245 4.50 -8.20 33.71
C ILE A 245 5.56 -7.09 33.59
N ASP A 246 6.67 -7.22 34.29
CA ASP A 246 7.78 -6.26 34.25
C ASP A 246 8.50 -6.30 32.89
N ILE A 247 8.72 -7.49 32.32
CA ILE A 247 9.27 -7.64 30.95
C ILE A 247 8.30 -7.05 29.93
N LEU A 248 7.00 -7.32 30.05
CA LEU A 248 5.98 -6.71 29.18
C LEU A 248 6.03 -5.18 29.27
N SER A 249 6.14 -4.64 30.48
CA SER A 249 6.19 -3.20 30.70
C SER A 249 7.42 -2.58 30.03
N TYR A 250 8.57 -3.27 30.06
CA TYR A 250 9.76 -2.88 29.32
C TYR A 250 9.50 -2.85 27.80
N VAL A 251 8.86 -3.88 27.24
CA VAL A 251 8.50 -3.93 25.80
C VAL A 251 7.56 -2.77 25.45
N GLN A 252 6.52 -2.52 26.24
CA GLN A 252 5.53 -1.48 25.97
C GLN A 252 6.11 -0.06 26.07
N ASN A 253 6.97 0.19 27.05
CA ASN A 253 7.62 1.49 27.26
C ASN A 253 8.62 1.82 26.14
N ASN A 254 9.20 0.80 25.50
CA ASN A 254 10.20 0.95 24.44
C ASN A 254 9.67 0.64 23.04
N LYS A 255 8.34 0.52 22.86
CA LYS A 255 7.72 -0.03 21.65
C LYS A 255 8.17 0.63 20.34
N GLU A 256 8.30 1.96 20.32
CA GLU A 256 8.63 2.72 19.11
C GLU A 256 10.06 2.48 18.64
N ARG A 257 10.98 2.20 19.58
CA ARG A 257 12.37 1.87 19.24
C ARG A 257 12.50 0.39 18.94
N LEU A 258 11.93 -0.47 19.79
CA LEU A 258 11.97 -1.92 19.65
C LEU A 258 11.35 -2.42 18.32
N SER A 259 10.45 -1.66 17.70
CA SER A 259 9.89 -2.01 16.40
C SER A 259 10.87 -1.86 15.23
N VAL A 260 11.96 -1.10 15.38
CA VAL A 260 12.88 -0.75 14.26
C VAL A 260 14.37 -0.98 14.53
N VAL A 261 14.80 -1.08 15.81
CA VAL A 261 16.22 -1.27 16.14
C VAL A 261 16.75 -2.63 15.67
N SER A 262 18.07 -2.74 15.51
CA SER A 262 18.71 -4.01 15.18
C SER A 262 18.68 -4.98 16.36
N LEU A 263 18.89 -6.25 16.05
CA LEU A 263 18.93 -7.31 17.05
C LEU A 263 20.14 -7.21 18.01
N SER A 264 21.16 -6.46 17.60
CA SER A 264 22.37 -6.18 18.38
C SER A 264 22.32 -4.86 19.17
N ASP A 265 21.22 -4.10 19.08
CA ASP A 265 21.05 -2.86 19.83
C ASP A 265 20.95 -3.13 21.33
N ASP A 266 21.47 -2.22 22.15
CA ASP A 266 21.49 -2.34 23.61
C ASP A 266 20.09 -2.59 24.19
N LEU A 267 19.03 -1.96 23.65
CA LEU A 267 17.66 -2.18 24.12
C LEU A 267 17.20 -3.62 23.90
N THR A 268 17.57 -4.19 22.75
CA THR A 268 17.22 -5.57 22.38
C THR A 268 18.01 -6.55 23.25
N MET A 269 19.30 -6.28 23.47
CA MET A 269 20.14 -7.10 24.35
C MET A 269 19.64 -7.08 25.80
N GLU A 270 19.23 -5.92 26.32
CA GLU A 270 18.63 -5.81 27.65
C GLU A 270 17.30 -6.57 27.73
N LEU A 271 16.46 -6.53 26.68
CA LEU A 271 15.24 -7.33 26.63
C LEU A 271 15.57 -8.83 26.76
N PHE A 272 16.50 -9.33 25.97
CA PHE A 272 16.89 -10.74 26.02
C PHE A 272 17.51 -11.14 27.36
N GLN A 273 18.34 -10.28 27.95
CA GLN A 273 18.87 -10.52 29.30
C GLN A 273 17.74 -10.69 30.33
N ARG A 274 16.65 -9.93 30.22
CA ARG A 274 15.48 -10.09 31.10
C ARG A 274 14.75 -11.41 30.86
N PHE A 275 14.67 -11.88 29.61
CA PHE A 275 14.16 -13.22 29.30
C PHE A 275 15.03 -14.31 29.92
N ASP A 276 16.35 -14.24 29.75
CA ASP A 276 17.29 -15.22 30.30
C ASP A 276 17.18 -15.29 31.83
N LEU A 277 17.18 -14.14 32.51
CA LEU A 277 17.02 -14.06 33.97
C LEU A 277 15.70 -14.66 34.44
N TYR A 278 14.62 -14.47 33.69
CA TYR A 278 13.33 -15.09 33.99
C TYR A 278 13.41 -16.61 33.85
N VAL A 279 13.95 -17.12 32.74
CA VAL A 279 14.05 -18.55 32.45
C VAL A 279 14.94 -19.25 33.47
N ASP A 280 16.07 -18.64 33.84
CA ASP A 280 16.97 -19.17 34.87
C ASP A 280 16.28 -19.29 36.24
N ALA A 281 15.37 -18.36 36.56
CA ALA A 281 14.68 -18.32 37.85
C ALA A 281 13.44 -19.21 37.91
N LYS A 282 12.68 -19.31 36.81
CA LYS A 282 11.34 -19.92 36.79
C LYS A 282 11.12 -21.00 35.74
N GLY A 283 12.03 -21.13 34.78
CA GLY A 283 11.82 -21.91 33.56
C GLY A 283 10.88 -21.20 32.58
N LEU A 284 10.56 -21.90 31.48
CA LEU A 284 9.62 -21.41 30.48
C LEU A 284 8.19 -21.45 31.01
N SER A 285 7.40 -20.44 30.65
CA SER A 285 6.01 -20.32 31.10
C SER A 285 5.13 -19.74 29.99
N ARG A 286 3.81 -19.93 30.15
CA ARG A 286 2.81 -19.34 29.26
C ARG A 286 2.92 -17.81 29.20
N ASP A 287 3.19 -17.16 30.33
CA ASP A 287 3.23 -15.70 30.40
C ASP A 287 4.49 -15.15 29.73
N LEU A 288 5.65 -15.81 29.91
CA LEU A 288 6.87 -15.45 29.18
C LEU A 288 6.69 -15.62 27.67
N CYS A 289 6.13 -16.75 27.24
CA CYS A 289 5.82 -16.99 25.82
C CYS A 289 4.85 -15.93 25.27
N ARG A 290 3.90 -15.47 26.09
CA ARG A 290 2.99 -14.39 25.71
C ARG A 290 3.73 -13.06 25.52
N VAL A 291 4.72 -12.75 26.36
CA VAL A 291 5.59 -11.57 26.17
C VAL A 291 6.39 -11.68 24.88
N ALA A 292 6.94 -12.86 24.58
CA ALA A 292 7.67 -13.12 23.34
C ALA A 292 6.78 -12.88 22.10
N ALA A 293 5.56 -13.40 22.11
CA ALA A 293 4.59 -13.16 21.04
C ALA A 293 4.23 -11.66 20.88
N VAL A 294 4.07 -10.92 21.97
CA VAL A 294 3.83 -9.46 21.92
C VAL A 294 5.03 -8.73 21.31
N TYR A 295 6.26 -9.12 21.66
CA TYR A 295 7.46 -8.54 21.07
C TYR A 295 7.58 -8.89 19.58
N ALA A 296 7.29 -10.12 19.17
CA ALA A 296 7.28 -10.51 17.77
C ALA A 296 6.23 -9.72 16.96
N LEU A 297 5.01 -9.55 17.47
CA LEU A 297 3.96 -8.74 16.83
C LEU A 297 4.33 -7.26 16.66
N LEU A 298 5.18 -6.74 17.57
CA LEU A 298 5.70 -5.38 17.50
C LEU A 298 6.68 -5.18 16.34
N ARG A 299 7.32 -6.25 15.85
CA ARG A 299 8.33 -6.22 14.77
C ARG A 299 7.64 -6.30 13.40
N PRO A 300 7.58 -5.21 12.61
CA PRO A 300 6.96 -5.27 11.28
C PRO A 300 7.75 -6.15 10.30
N SER A 301 9.05 -6.32 10.54
CA SER A 301 9.95 -7.19 9.75
C SER A 301 9.67 -8.67 9.86
N GLY A 302 8.91 -9.14 10.87
CA GLY A 302 8.70 -10.57 11.12
C GLY A 302 9.94 -11.32 11.62
N ASP A 303 11.06 -10.64 11.85
CA ASP A 303 12.37 -11.20 12.24
C ASP A 303 12.41 -11.86 13.62
N ARG A 304 11.27 -11.90 14.33
CA ARG A 304 11.10 -12.51 15.64
C ARG A 304 9.94 -13.49 15.73
N THR A 305 9.28 -13.79 14.62
CA THR A 305 8.19 -14.76 14.56
C THR A 305 8.69 -16.16 14.92
N ASP A 306 9.69 -16.68 14.22
CA ASP A 306 10.28 -18.01 14.48
C ASP A 306 10.76 -18.14 15.92
N TRP A 307 11.52 -17.14 16.41
CA TRP A 307 12.01 -17.13 17.79
C TRP A 307 10.89 -17.24 18.83
N ALA A 308 9.75 -16.54 18.63
CA ALA A 308 8.64 -16.61 19.57
C ALA A 308 7.93 -17.97 19.51
N ILE A 309 7.83 -18.58 18.33
CA ILE A 309 7.23 -19.91 18.13
C ILE A 309 8.14 -21.00 18.73
N GLU A 310 9.45 -20.94 18.48
CA GLU A 310 10.44 -21.85 19.07
C GLU A 310 10.39 -21.80 20.61
N LEU A 311 10.30 -20.61 21.20
CA LEU A 311 10.17 -20.46 22.66
C LEU A 311 8.88 -21.13 23.20
N ILE A 312 7.79 -21.09 22.43
CA ILE A 312 6.53 -21.77 22.76
C ILE A 312 6.69 -23.28 22.63
N ASP A 313 7.37 -23.76 21.60
CA ASP A 313 7.60 -25.19 21.36
C ASP A 313 8.48 -25.78 22.47
N ASP A 314 9.56 -25.09 22.85
CA ASP A 314 10.40 -25.45 23.99
C ASP A 314 9.60 -25.48 25.30
N TRP A 315 8.69 -24.52 25.50
CA TRP A 315 7.80 -24.50 26.65
C TRP A 315 6.86 -25.72 26.65
N ILE A 316 6.25 -26.03 25.50
CA ILE A 316 5.34 -27.18 25.35
C ILE A 316 6.07 -28.49 25.67
N ASP A 317 7.30 -28.65 25.19
CA ASP A 317 8.08 -29.85 25.41
C ASP A 317 8.56 -30.01 26.85
N SER A 318 8.67 -28.91 27.60
CA SER A 318 8.93 -28.95 29.05
C SER A 318 7.73 -29.43 29.89
N ILE A 319 6.51 -29.46 29.33
CA ILE A 319 5.29 -29.81 30.07
C ILE A 319 5.09 -31.33 30.12
N HIS A 320 4.99 -31.87 31.33
CA HIS A 320 4.73 -33.29 31.56
C HIS A 320 3.24 -33.64 31.76
N SER A 321 2.39 -32.67 32.12
CA SER A 321 0.96 -32.87 32.32
C SER A 321 0.22 -32.86 30.97
N SER A 322 -0.54 -33.92 30.68
CA SER A 322 -1.30 -34.00 29.42
C SER A 322 -2.32 -32.88 29.26
N ASP A 323 -3.00 -32.48 30.33
CA ASP A 323 -4.02 -31.41 30.27
C ASP A 323 -3.37 -30.03 30.06
N GLU A 324 -2.22 -29.80 30.68
CA GLU A 324 -1.47 -28.56 30.52
C GLU A 324 -0.86 -28.48 29.12
N ARG A 325 -0.36 -29.60 28.59
CA ARG A 325 0.14 -29.73 27.22
C ARG A 325 -0.96 -29.46 26.19
N ASN A 326 -2.17 -30.00 26.42
CA ASN A 326 -3.30 -29.72 25.53
C ASN A 326 -3.66 -28.22 25.52
N ASN A 327 -3.65 -27.56 26.68
CA ASN A 327 -3.92 -26.12 26.78
C ASN A 327 -2.80 -25.26 26.16
N SER A 328 -1.55 -25.71 26.20
CA SER A 328 -0.43 -25.00 25.57
C SER A 328 -0.46 -25.12 24.05
N ILE A 329 -0.90 -26.24 23.48
CA ILE A 329 -1.15 -26.39 22.04
C ILE A 329 -2.25 -25.42 21.56
N VAL A 330 -3.32 -25.23 22.35
CA VAL A 330 -4.34 -24.20 22.07
C VAL A 330 -3.72 -22.79 22.07
N PHE A 331 -2.84 -22.50 23.01
CA PHE A 331 -2.16 -21.21 23.05
C PHE A 331 -1.24 -21.01 21.84
N ARG A 332 -0.48 -22.04 21.44
CA ARG A 332 0.36 -22.03 20.24
C ARG A 332 -0.44 -21.68 19.00
N SER A 333 -1.58 -22.35 18.77
CA SER A 333 -2.38 -22.09 17.56
C SER A 333 -2.89 -20.65 17.48
N LEU A 334 -3.28 -20.06 18.61
CA LEU A 334 -3.68 -18.65 18.70
C LEU A 334 -2.51 -17.69 18.45
N VAL A 335 -1.30 -18.03 18.92
CA VAL A 335 -0.11 -17.21 18.67
C VAL A 335 0.35 -17.29 17.22
N CYS A 336 0.40 -18.49 16.62
CA CYS A 336 0.69 -18.65 15.19
C CYS A 336 -0.30 -17.82 14.36
N MET A 337 -1.59 -17.90 14.68
CA MET A 337 -2.62 -17.09 14.04
C MET A 337 -2.32 -15.60 14.19
N ALA A 338 -2.02 -15.11 15.40
CA ALA A 338 -1.70 -13.71 15.64
C ALA A 338 -0.49 -13.23 14.80
N LEU A 339 0.54 -14.07 14.68
CA LEU A 339 1.78 -13.80 13.95
C LEU A 339 1.67 -13.95 12.43
N SER A 340 0.48 -14.25 11.91
CA SER A 340 0.24 -14.52 10.48
C SER A 340 0.86 -15.84 9.96
N GLU A 341 1.24 -16.76 10.84
CA GLU A 341 1.70 -18.09 10.46
C GLU A 341 0.49 -19.02 10.27
N TYR A 342 -0.23 -18.82 9.16
CA TYR A 342 -1.53 -19.44 8.92
C TYR A 342 -1.44 -20.95 8.77
N GLU A 343 -0.41 -21.50 8.12
CA GLU A 343 -0.27 -22.96 7.93
C GLU A 343 -0.04 -23.67 9.27
N GLU A 344 0.82 -23.09 10.11
CA GLU A 344 1.13 -23.54 11.46
C GLU A 344 -0.11 -23.43 12.35
N ALA A 345 -0.86 -22.32 12.24
CA ALA A 345 -2.11 -22.12 12.97
C ALA A 345 -3.18 -23.13 12.57
N LEU A 346 -3.34 -23.42 11.27
CA LEU A 346 -4.29 -24.40 10.75
C LEU A 346 -3.91 -25.83 11.15
N SER A 347 -2.63 -26.18 11.02
CA SER A 347 -2.09 -27.48 11.44
C SER A 347 -2.34 -27.72 12.93
N THR A 348 -1.93 -26.77 13.77
CA THR A 348 -2.12 -26.83 15.22
C THR A 348 -3.61 -26.77 15.59
N GLY A 349 -4.42 -25.98 14.88
CA GLY A 349 -5.86 -25.88 15.11
C GLY A 349 -6.61 -27.19 14.84
N ARG A 350 -6.22 -27.93 13.79
CA ARG A 350 -6.75 -29.28 13.51
C ARG A 350 -6.33 -30.28 14.58
N GLU A 351 -5.10 -30.18 15.08
CA GLU A 351 -4.64 -30.98 16.23
C GLU A 351 -5.47 -30.70 17.50
N VAL A 352 -5.70 -29.42 17.82
CA VAL A 352 -6.59 -29.01 18.94
C VAL A 352 -7.99 -29.61 18.80
N LEU A 353 -8.55 -29.59 17.58
CA LEU A 353 -9.88 -30.17 17.34
C LEU A 353 -9.91 -31.69 17.58
N LYS A 354 -8.84 -32.40 17.18
CA LYS A 354 -8.70 -33.84 17.43
C LYS A 354 -8.60 -34.13 18.94
N ILE A 355 -7.77 -33.38 19.67
CA ILE A 355 -7.66 -33.47 21.13
C ILE A 355 -9.02 -33.23 21.80
N ALA A 356 -9.76 -32.22 21.33
CA ALA A 356 -11.08 -31.89 21.87
C ALA A 356 -12.14 -32.97 21.60
N ALA A 357 -12.04 -33.71 20.50
CA ALA A 357 -12.93 -34.83 20.19
C ALA A 357 -12.69 -36.05 21.09
N GLU A 358 -11.45 -36.22 21.56
CA GLU A 358 -11.03 -37.34 22.41
C GLU A 358 -11.27 -37.07 23.91
N SER A 359 -11.55 -35.81 24.30
CA SER A 359 -11.73 -35.39 25.70
C SER A 359 -13.16 -34.93 26.02
N PRO A 360 -13.87 -35.58 26.97
CA PRO A 360 -15.21 -35.16 27.41
C PRO A 360 -15.26 -33.78 28.10
N SER A 361 -14.13 -33.28 28.59
CA SER A 361 -14.03 -32.00 29.32
C SER A 361 -13.63 -30.81 28.43
N ALA A 362 -13.17 -31.06 27.21
CA ALA A 362 -12.75 -30.02 26.28
C ALA A 362 -13.97 -29.43 25.53
N SER A 363 -14.05 -28.10 25.44
CA SER A 363 -15.11 -27.46 24.66
C SER A 363 -14.84 -27.60 23.16
N SER A 364 -15.38 -28.66 22.55
CA SER A 364 -15.36 -28.87 21.09
C SER A 364 -15.83 -27.63 20.32
N VAL A 365 -16.77 -26.85 20.90
CA VAL A 365 -17.26 -25.59 20.33
C VAL A 365 -16.15 -24.55 20.15
N LYS A 366 -15.30 -24.32 21.16
CA LYS A 366 -14.22 -23.33 21.06
C LYS A 366 -13.15 -23.75 20.06
N ALA A 367 -12.80 -25.04 20.06
CA ALA A 367 -11.84 -25.58 19.08
C ALA A 367 -12.34 -25.41 17.65
N LYS A 368 -13.62 -25.76 17.39
CA LYS A 368 -14.29 -25.52 16.11
C LYS A 368 -14.32 -24.06 15.73
N ALA A 369 -14.72 -23.17 16.63
CA ALA A 369 -14.79 -21.73 16.36
C ALA A 369 -13.40 -21.18 15.99
N ASN A 370 -12.36 -21.48 16.77
CA ASN A 370 -11.00 -21.06 16.48
C ASN A 370 -10.52 -21.55 15.10
N LEU A 371 -10.73 -22.85 14.79
CA LEU A 371 -10.34 -23.39 13.48
C LEU A 371 -11.10 -22.71 12.34
N ALA A 372 -12.41 -22.48 12.48
CA ALA A 372 -13.19 -21.77 11.48
C ALA A 372 -12.69 -20.33 11.27
N TYR A 373 -12.33 -19.65 12.36
CA TYR A 373 -11.71 -18.32 12.29
C TYR A 373 -10.38 -18.38 11.53
N PHE A 374 -9.49 -19.31 11.87
CA PHE A 374 -8.18 -19.48 11.22
C PHE A 374 -8.32 -19.76 9.73
N LEU A 375 -9.25 -20.64 9.35
CA LEU A 375 -9.57 -20.93 7.95
C LEU A 375 -10.09 -19.70 7.21
N SER A 376 -10.94 -18.89 7.86
CA SER A 376 -11.47 -17.67 7.25
C SER A 376 -10.40 -16.59 7.05
N GLU A 377 -9.45 -16.48 7.98
CA GLU A 377 -8.33 -15.56 7.88
C GLU A 377 -7.30 -16.06 6.86
N ALA A 378 -6.99 -17.36 6.83
CA ALA A 378 -6.14 -17.95 5.80
C ALA A 378 -6.75 -17.75 4.40
N TYR A 379 -8.06 -17.94 4.24
CA TYR A 379 -8.77 -17.61 3.00
C TYR A 379 -8.62 -16.13 2.62
N PHE A 380 -8.82 -15.23 3.59
CA PHE A 380 -8.72 -13.80 3.36
C PHE A 380 -7.29 -13.39 2.96
N HIS A 381 -6.27 -13.88 3.66
CA HIS A 381 -4.89 -13.44 3.51
C HIS A 381 -4.12 -14.15 2.40
N ARG A 382 -4.32 -15.46 2.17
CA ARG A 382 -3.71 -16.17 1.02
C ARG A 382 -4.10 -15.54 -0.34
N ALA A 383 -5.21 -14.83 -0.42
CA ALA A 383 -5.58 -14.06 -1.61
C ALA A 383 -4.68 -12.84 -1.86
N PHE A 384 -3.86 -12.41 -0.89
CA PHE A 384 -3.02 -11.21 -0.92
C PHE A 384 -1.55 -11.43 -0.53
N ASP A 385 -1.20 -12.54 0.14
CA ASP A 385 0.10 -12.73 0.83
C ASP A 385 1.28 -13.10 -0.06
N GLU A 386 1.11 -13.19 -1.39
CA GLU A 386 2.24 -13.42 -2.29
C GLU A 386 3.05 -12.14 -2.53
N SER A 387 3.64 -11.64 -1.44
CA SER A 387 4.74 -10.67 -1.41
C SER A 387 5.99 -11.13 -2.19
N SER A 388 6.01 -12.37 -2.68
CA SER A 388 7.07 -12.96 -3.52
C SER A 388 6.82 -12.86 -5.04
N GLY A 389 5.75 -12.22 -5.50
CA GLY A 389 5.53 -12.04 -6.95
C GLY A 389 5.40 -13.38 -7.69
N GLY A 390 4.90 -14.40 -7.00
CA GLY A 390 4.66 -15.73 -7.53
C GLY A 390 3.19 -15.99 -7.71
N GLY A 391 2.45 -15.04 -8.29
CA GLY A 391 1.00 -15.11 -8.57
C GLY A 391 0.52 -16.51 -8.95
N GLU A 392 0.19 -17.32 -7.96
CA GLU A 392 -0.66 -18.48 -8.10
C GLU A 392 -1.96 -18.11 -7.38
N ILE A 393 -2.89 -17.62 -8.21
CA ILE A 393 -4.30 -18.01 -8.31
C ILE A 393 -4.89 -18.44 -6.97
N ILE A 394 -6.03 -17.85 -6.56
CA ILE A 394 -6.99 -18.52 -5.67
C ILE A 394 -6.95 -20.03 -5.93
N THR A 395 -6.20 -20.75 -5.10
CA THR A 395 -5.95 -22.17 -5.32
C THR A 395 -7.19 -22.91 -4.86
N GLU A 396 -7.39 -24.12 -5.36
CA GLU A 396 -8.41 -25.03 -4.81
C GLU A 396 -8.31 -25.08 -3.27
N ALA A 397 -7.08 -25.08 -2.74
CA ALA A 397 -6.79 -25.02 -1.30
C ALA A 397 -7.27 -23.74 -0.58
N THR A 398 -7.34 -22.59 -1.26
CA THR A 398 -7.87 -21.34 -0.69
C THR A 398 -9.40 -21.38 -0.64
N GLU A 399 -10.06 -21.86 -1.69
CA GLU A 399 -11.52 -22.04 -1.70
C GLU A 399 -11.97 -23.12 -0.70
N GLU A 400 -11.20 -24.19 -0.56
CA GLU A 400 -11.39 -25.22 0.46
C GLU A 400 -11.40 -24.65 1.87
N CYS A 401 -10.53 -23.66 2.18
CA CYS A 401 -10.52 -23.03 3.50
C CYS A 401 -11.83 -22.29 3.78
N ALA A 402 -12.35 -21.53 2.82
CA ALA A 402 -13.63 -20.84 2.96
C ALA A 402 -14.79 -21.82 3.15
N GLN A 403 -14.81 -22.90 2.37
CA GLN A 403 -15.85 -23.92 2.46
C GLN A 403 -15.79 -24.66 3.80
N GLU A 404 -14.61 -25.10 4.25
CA GLU A 404 -14.41 -25.75 5.54
C GLU A 404 -14.83 -24.84 6.70
N ALA A 405 -14.47 -23.54 6.65
CA ALA A 405 -14.89 -22.57 7.65
C ALA A 405 -16.42 -22.44 7.73
N LEU A 406 -17.09 -22.32 6.57
CA LEU A 406 -18.55 -22.25 6.48
C LEU A 406 -19.22 -23.52 7.01
N ASP A 407 -18.71 -24.70 6.67
CA ASP A 407 -19.24 -25.98 7.13
C ASP A 407 -19.16 -26.10 8.66
N ILE A 408 -18.04 -25.67 9.25
CA ILE A 408 -17.87 -25.66 10.71
C ILE A 408 -18.89 -24.73 11.37
N ILE A 409 -19.06 -23.50 10.88
CA ILE A 409 -20.01 -22.56 11.53
C ILE A 409 -21.46 -22.96 11.30
N HIS A 410 -21.80 -23.56 10.16
CA HIS A 410 -23.15 -24.08 9.91
C HIS A 410 -23.46 -25.26 10.82
N ASP A 411 -22.49 -26.17 11.04
CA ASP A 411 -22.62 -27.26 12.02
C ASP A 411 -22.80 -26.73 13.44
N LEU A 412 -22.05 -25.69 13.84
CA LEU A 412 -22.25 -25.03 15.12
C LEU A 412 -23.68 -24.46 15.23
N ILE A 413 -24.12 -23.64 14.27
CA ILE A 413 -25.44 -23.02 14.28
C ILE A 413 -26.56 -24.08 14.36
N ALA A 414 -26.47 -25.14 13.55
CA ALA A 414 -27.46 -26.21 13.51
C ALA A 414 -27.57 -26.97 14.85
N ASN A 415 -26.44 -27.17 15.52
CA ASN A 415 -26.37 -27.89 16.79
C ASN A 415 -26.47 -26.98 18.04
N SER A 416 -26.75 -25.69 17.87
CA SER A 416 -26.89 -24.74 18.98
C SER A 416 -28.04 -25.08 19.93
N GLY A 417 -29.05 -25.84 19.47
CA GLY A 417 -30.23 -26.19 20.25
C GLY A 417 -31.06 -24.98 20.71
N GLY A 418 -30.88 -23.81 20.07
CA GLY A 418 -31.50 -22.54 20.48
C GLY A 418 -30.80 -21.82 21.62
N THR A 419 -29.58 -22.25 21.98
CA THR A 419 -28.75 -21.60 23.01
C THR A 419 -27.99 -20.43 22.42
N ASP A 420 -28.01 -19.28 23.10
CA ASP A 420 -27.19 -18.13 22.71
C ASP A 420 -25.70 -18.44 22.89
N TRP A 421 -24.90 -18.20 21.86
CA TRP A 421 -23.45 -18.30 21.94
C TRP A 421 -22.87 -17.21 22.83
N ASN A 422 -21.77 -17.54 23.50
CA ASN A 422 -20.96 -16.50 24.13
C ASN A 422 -20.42 -15.53 23.08
N SER A 423 -20.02 -14.33 23.53
CA SER A 423 -19.62 -13.24 22.64
C SER A 423 -18.47 -13.62 21.69
N GLN A 424 -17.52 -14.45 22.11
CA GLN A 424 -16.39 -14.85 21.28
C GLN A 424 -16.81 -15.76 20.12
N VAL A 425 -17.67 -16.74 20.40
CA VAL A 425 -18.19 -17.66 19.37
C VAL A 425 -19.14 -16.92 18.44
N GLU A 426 -20.00 -16.04 18.96
CA GLU A 426 -20.91 -15.24 18.13
C GLU A 426 -20.14 -14.29 17.20
N ASP A 427 -19.08 -13.64 17.69
CA ASP A 427 -18.21 -12.80 16.87
C ASP A 427 -17.49 -13.60 15.79
N THR A 428 -16.98 -14.79 16.13
CA THR A 428 -16.32 -15.69 15.19
C THR A 428 -17.25 -16.13 14.06
N ILE A 429 -18.48 -16.55 14.38
CA ILE A 429 -19.47 -16.91 13.36
C ILE A 429 -19.72 -15.70 12.45
N GLY A 430 -19.84 -14.51 13.02
CA GLY A 430 -19.98 -13.27 12.26
C GLY A 430 -18.81 -13.01 11.32
N ALA A 431 -17.58 -13.12 11.81
CA ALA A 431 -16.35 -12.91 11.06
C ALA A 431 -16.20 -13.89 9.89
N VAL A 432 -16.52 -15.18 10.10
CA VAL A 432 -16.48 -16.21 9.05
C VAL A 432 -17.52 -15.92 7.97
N LEU A 433 -18.76 -15.58 8.33
CA LEU A 433 -19.81 -15.23 7.38
C LEU A 433 -19.44 -14.00 6.54
N ILE A 434 -18.92 -12.95 7.18
CA ILE A 434 -18.44 -11.74 6.49
C ILE A 434 -17.36 -12.10 5.46
N SER A 435 -16.42 -12.96 5.85
CA SER A 435 -15.23 -13.26 5.05
C SER A 435 -15.54 -14.23 3.91
N CYS A 436 -16.27 -15.31 4.20
CA CYS A 436 -16.38 -16.50 3.33
C CYS A 436 -17.71 -16.62 2.57
N SER A 437 -18.78 -15.94 3.01
CA SER A 437 -20.10 -16.08 2.37
C SER A 437 -20.08 -15.56 0.93
N GLN A 438 -20.64 -16.31 -0.02
CA GLN A 438 -20.74 -15.87 -1.42
C GLN A 438 -21.96 -14.99 -1.70
N GLU A 439 -22.80 -14.74 -0.71
CA GLU A 439 -24.03 -13.95 -0.85
C GLU A 439 -24.01 -12.70 0.02
N GLU A 440 -24.64 -11.63 -0.46
CA GLU A 440 -24.81 -10.39 0.31
C GLU A 440 -25.56 -10.65 1.63
N SER A 441 -26.54 -11.56 1.62
CA SER A 441 -27.34 -11.98 2.76
C SER A 441 -26.46 -12.49 3.92
N GLY A 442 -25.48 -13.35 3.62
CA GLY A 442 -24.57 -13.90 4.62
C GLY A 442 -23.62 -12.87 5.20
N VAL A 443 -23.12 -11.93 4.38
CA VAL A 443 -22.29 -10.82 4.89
C VAL A 443 -23.09 -9.93 5.86
N ARG A 444 -24.37 -9.68 5.56
CA ARG A 444 -25.26 -8.91 6.45
C ARG A 444 -25.55 -9.66 7.76
N ASP A 445 -25.86 -10.96 7.70
CA ASP A 445 -26.04 -11.76 8.92
C ASP A 445 -24.77 -11.77 9.77
N GLY A 446 -23.60 -11.89 9.14
CA GLY A 446 -22.33 -11.85 9.84
C GLY A 446 -22.09 -10.52 10.58
N LEU A 447 -22.42 -9.39 9.96
CA LEU A 447 -22.34 -8.07 10.60
C LEU A 447 -23.28 -7.95 11.81
N ASP A 448 -24.51 -8.46 11.70
CA ASP A 448 -25.47 -8.45 12.79
C ASP A 448 -25.02 -9.35 13.95
N ARG A 449 -24.36 -10.47 13.67
CA ARG A 449 -23.74 -11.36 14.67
C ARG A 449 -22.61 -10.67 15.42
N CYS A 450 -21.65 -10.07 14.73
CA CYS A 450 -20.58 -9.28 15.38
C CYS A 450 -21.17 -8.16 16.26
N ARG A 451 -22.25 -7.51 15.82
CA ARG A 451 -22.95 -6.50 16.63
C ARG A 451 -23.59 -7.10 17.88
N ARG A 452 -24.24 -8.26 17.77
CA ARG A 452 -24.77 -8.99 18.94
C ARG A 452 -23.66 -9.35 19.92
N ALA A 453 -22.54 -9.87 19.43
CA ALA A 453 -21.38 -10.20 20.25
C ALA A 453 -20.86 -9.00 21.04
N LEU A 454 -20.72 -7.84 20.40
CA LEU A 454 -20.33 -6.59 21.05
C LEU A 454 -21.31 -6.20 22.18
N ASN A 455 -22.62 -6.31 21.92
CA ASN A 455 -23.66 -5.94 22.89
C ASN A 455 -23.74 -6.86 24.11
N GLN A 456 -23.18 -8.07 24.05
CA GLN A 456 -23.09 -8.97 25.21
C GLN A 456 -22.03 -8.52 26.22
N VAL A 457 -21.09 -7.66 25.82
CA VAL A 457 -19.97 -7.23 26.67
C VAL A 457 -20.31 -5.90 27.35
N SER A 458 -20.47 -5.94 28.67
CA SER A 458 -21.15 -4.87 29.40
C SER A 458 -20.26 -3.73 29.89
N ASN A 459 -18.97 -3.94 30.24
CA ASN A 459 -18.00 -2.89 30.63
C ASN A 459 -16.55 -3.40 30.81
N GLY A 460 -15.57 -2.48 30.87
CA GLY A 460 -14.17 -2.76 31.25
C GLY A 460 -13.23 -3.05 30.08
N GLU A 461 -12.03 -3.60 30.36
CA GLU A 461 -11.03 -3.92 29.34
C GLU A 461 -11.55 -4.89 28.27
N GLY A 462 -12.45 -5.81 28.64
CA GLY A 462 -13.12 -6.72 27.70
C GLY A 462 -13.97 -6.00 26.65
N LEU A 463 -14.59 -4.87 27.00
CA LEU A 463 -15.37 -4.05 26.05
C LEU A 463 -14.45 -3.36 25.05
N SER A 464 -13.25 -2.92 25.47
CA SER A 464 -12.28 -2.31 24.56
C SER A 464 -11.85 -3.30 23.48
N LEU A 465 -11.57 -4.55 23.85
CA LEU A 465 -11.20 -5.60 22.91
C LEU A 465 -12.37 -5.96 21.98
N ALA A 466 -13.58 -6.13 22.52
CA ALA A 466 -14.77 -6.42 21.71
C ALA A 466 -15.06 -5.31 20.68
N LYS A 467 -14.86 -4.04 21.04
CA LYS A 467 -14.96 -2.91 20.10
C LYS A 467 -13.91 -2.98 18.99
N ALA A 468 -12.70 -3.43 19.33
CA ALA A 468 -11.61 -3.53 18.36
C ALA A 468 -11.87 -4.65 17.34
N PHE A 469 -12.31 -5.83 17.78
CA PHE A 469 -12.78 -6.91 16.89
C PHE A 469 -13.99 -6.48 16.04
N TYR A 470 -15.03 -5.89 16.65
CA TYR A 470 -16.19 -5.40 15.90
C TYR A 470 -15.78 -4.39 14.82
N SER A 471 -14.90 -3.44 15.13
CA SER A 471 -14.41 -2.46 14.15
C SER A 471 -13.65 -3.11 12.99
N LEU A 472 -12.82 -4.13 13.27
CA LEU A 472 -12.14 -4.91 12.25
C LEU A 472 -13.15 -5.59 11.31
N HIS A 473 -14.11 -6.33 11.89
CA HIS A 473 -15.10 -7.07 11.13
C HIS A 473 -16.09 -6.17 10.38
N GLU A 474 -16.48 -5.02 10.96
CA GLU A 474 -17.34 -4.02 10.32
C GLU A 474 -16.68 -3.42 9.08
N LYS A 475 -15.40 -3.04 9.15
CA LYS A 475 -14.63 -2.57 7.98
C LYS A 475 -14.58 -3.63 6.88
N ARG A 476 -14.32 -4.89 7.24
CA ARG A 476 -14.32 -6.01 6.28
C ARG A 476 -15.70 -6.22 5.65
N ALA A 477 -16.77 -6.13 6.44
CA ALA A 477 -18.15 -6.26 5.96
C ALA A 477 -18.52 -5.17 4.96
N PHE A 478 -18.24 -3.90 5.26
CA PHE A 478 -18.51 -2.81 4.31
C PHE A 478 -17.77 -2.99 2.99
N ARG A 479 -16.50 -3.41 3.01
CA ARG A 479 -15.74 -3.72 1.79
C ARG A 479 -16.36 -4.88 1.00
N ARG A 480 -16.81 -5.94 1.68
CA ARG A 480 -17.48 -7.08 1.04
C ARG A 480 -18.81 -6.66 0.41
N LEU A 481 -19.61 -5.83 1.10
CA LEU A 481 -20.91 -5.34 0.61
C LEU A 481 -20.78 -4.49 -0.66
N LEU A 482 -19.70 -3.72 -0.80
CA LEU A 482 -19.42 -2.96 -2.03
C LEU A 482 -19.18 -3.83 -3.26
N LYS A 483 -18.87 -5.14 -3.10
CA LYS A 483 -18.69 -6.07 -4.23
C LYS A 483 -20.01 -6.60 -4.80
N PHE A 484 -21.12 -6.43 -4.09
CA PHE A 484 -22.45 -6.93 -4.49
C PHE A 484 -23.33 -5.86 -5.17
N GLY A 485 -22.97 -4.57 -5.06
CA GLY A 485 -23.65 -3.46 -5.73
C GLY A 485 -22.92 -3.02 -6.99
#